data_AF-A0A965ADP2-F1
#
_entry.id   AF-A0A965ADP2-F1
#
_cell.length_a   1.000
_cell.length_b   1.000
_cell.length_c   1.000
_cell.angle_alpha   90.00
_cell.angle_beta   90.00
_cell.angle_gamma   90.00
#
_symmetry.space_group_name_H-M   'P 1'
#
loop_
_entity.id
_entity.type
_entity.pdbx_description
1 polymer ?
#
loop_
_entity_poly.entity_id
_entity_poly.type
_entity_poly.pdbx_seq_one_letter_code
_entity_poly.pdbx_strand_id
1 'polypeptide(L)'
;MKVEIVTRGGGEEAVVEYDYVRRDENEKPMILDVLLQAQATEMPDLAFRYGCRARNCGVCTVDINGRPRIACRARIKEGDRISPMATLPALSDLVVRRDGV
;
A
#
# COMPACT_ATOMS: atom_id res chain seq x y z
N MET A 1 3.99 1.13 -14.82
CA MET A 1 2.56 1.01 -14.47
C MET A 1 2.26 2.00 -13.37
N LYS A 2 1.58 3.10 -13.70
CA LYS A 2 1.32 4.20 -12.78
C LYS A 2 0.25 3.87 -11.76
N VAL A 3 0.51 4.19 -10.50
CA VAL A 3 -0.43 4.08 -9.39
C VAL A 3 -0.33 5.31 -8.49
N GLU A 4 -1.35 5.55 -7.69
CA GLU A 4 -1.31 6.61 -6.68
C GLU A 4 -1.09 6.00 -5.30
N ILE A 5 -0.09 6.46 -4.56
CA ILE A 5 0.17 6.11 -3.18
C ILE A 5 -0.18 7.31 -2.32
N VAL A 6 -1.17 7.13 -1.45
CA VAL A 6 -1.59 8.14 -0.48
C VAL A 6 -0.84 7.88 0.82
N THR A 7 -0.04 8.85 1.22
CA THR A 7 0.67 8.85 2.50
C THR A 7 -0.03 9.80 3.47
N ARG A 8 -0.18 9.38 4.73
CA ARG A 8 -0.68 10.22 5.82
C ARG A 8 0.33 10.32 6.96
N GLY A 9 0.88 11.51 7.16
CA GLY A 9 1.83 11.79 8.25
C GLY A 9 1.46 13.09 8.95
N GLY A 10 1.46 13.12 10.29
CA GLY A 10 1.28 14.36 11.05
C GLY A 10 -0.06 15.09 10.87
N GLY A 11 -1.08 14.43 10.28
CA GLY A 11 -2.37 15.04 9.97
C GLY A 11 -2.51 15.56 8.54
N GLU A 12 -1.45 15.49 7.74
CA GLU A 12 -1.45 15.85 6.31
C GLU A 12 -1.58 14.60 5.44
N GLU A 13 -2.27 14.74 4.31
CA GLU A 13 -2.39 13.71 3.29
C GLU A 13 -1.64 14.18 2.03
N ALA A 14 -0.70 13.37 1.56
CA ALA A 14 0.00 13.59 0.31
C ALA A 14 -0.33 12.45 -0.67
N VAL A 15 -0.50 12.80 -1.95
CA VAL A 15 -0.68 11.85 -3.04
C VAL A 15 0.59 11.83 -3.86
N VAL A 16 1.22 10.66 -3.95
CA VAL A 16 2.44 10.42 -4.72
C VAL A 16 2.08 9.52 -5.88
N GLU A 17 2.29 10.01 -7.12
CA GLU A 17 2.24 9.14 -8.29
C GLU A 17 3.52 8.30 -8.33
N TYR A 18 3.38 6.98 -8.39
CA TYR A 18 4.50 6.05 -8.48
C TYR A 18 4.38 5.20 -9.74
N ASP A 19 5.48 5.10 -10.49
CA ASP A 19 5.55 4.29 -11.70
C ASP A 19 6.18 2.92 -11.41
N TYR A 20 5.33 1.90 -11.21
CA TYR A 20 5.81 0.54 -10.96
C TYR A 20 6.44 -0.07 -12.22
N VAL A 21 7.69 -0.48 -12.11
CA VAL A 21 8.44 -1.20 -13.13
C VAL A 21 8.11 -2.68 -13.05
N ARG A 22 7.45 -3.20 -14.10
CA ARG A 22 7.16 -4.63 -14.20
C ARG A 22 8.43 -5.41 -14.54
N ARG A 23 8.53 -6.62 -13.99
CA ARG A 23 9.59 -7.59 -14.32
C ARG A 23 9.44 -8.16 -15.73
N ASP A 24 8.20 -8.36 -16.16
CA ASP A 24 7.84 -8.85 -17.49
C ASP A 24 6.44 -8.37 -17.90
N GLU A 25 6.08 -8.53 -19.18
CA GLU A 25 4.80 -8.04 -19.74
C GLU A 25 3.57 -8.75 -19.16
N ASN A 26 3.72 -10.00 -18.69
CA ASN A 26 2.63 -10.81 -18.17
C ASN A 26 2.48 -10.69 -16.64
N GLU A 27 3.33 -9.90 -16.00
CA GLU A 27 3.33 -9.74 -14.55
C GLU A 27 2.00 -9.14 -14.06
N LYS A 28 1.44 -9.76 -13.03
CA LYS A 28 0.26 -9.28 -12.31
C LYS A 28 0.66 -8.93 -10.89
N PRO A 29 1.21 -7.73 -10.65
CA PRO A 29 1.74 -7.37 -9.35
C PRO A 29 0.63 -7.32 -8.30
N MET A 30 1.00 -7.67 -7.07
CA MET A 30 0.20 -7.42 -5.89
C MET A 30 0.48 -6.01 -5.38
N ILE A 31 -0.42 -5.46 -4.57
CA ILE A 31 -0.21 -4.16 -3.93
C ILE A 31 1.11 -4.16 -3.12
N LEU A 32 1.40 -5.27 -2.41
CA LEU A 32 2.64 -5.37 -1.64
C LEU A 32 3.90 -5.29 -2.52
N ASP A 33 3.86 -5.79 -3.76
CA ASP A 33 5.02 -5.73 -4.67
C ASP A 33 5.32 -4.28 -5.05
N VAL A 34 4.27 -3.49 -5.29
CA VAL A 34 4.39 -2.06 -5.58
C VAL A 34 4.94 -1.28 -4.40
N LEU A 35 4.43 -1.52 -3.19
CA LEU A 35 4.91 -0.83 -1.97
C LEU A 35 6.37 -1.17 -1.66
N LEU A 36 6.77 -2.43 -1.86
CA LEU A 36 8.16 -2.85 -1.69
C LEU A 36 9.08 -2.22 -2.73
N GLN A 37 8.66 -2.14 -3.99
CA GLN A 37 9.44 -1.50 -5.04
C GLN A 37 9.58 0.00 -4.77
N ALA A 38 8.48 0.68 -4.43
CA ALA A 38 8.48 2.10 -4.08
C ALA A 38 9.44 2.39 -2.92
N GLN A 39 9.38 1.58 -1.86
CA GLN A 39 10.30 1.70 -0.72
C GLN A 39 11.76 1.43 -1.10
N ALA A 40 12.02 0.51 -2.03
CA ALA A 40 13.38 0.20 -2.45
C ALA A 40 13.99 1.23 -3.40
N THR A 41 13.18 2.02 -4.12
CA THR A 41 13.65 2.89 -5.21
C THR A 41 13.49 4.38 -4.94
N GLU A 42 12.27 4.85 -4.70
CA GLU A 42 11.93 6.29 -4.74
C GLU A 42 11.46 6.84 -3.39
N MET A 43 10.91 5.97 -2.52
CA MET A 43 10.28 6.34 -1.26
C MET A 43 10.85 5.54 -0.08
N PRO A 44 12.16 5.65 0.24
CA PRO A 44 12.81 4.83 1.27
C PRO A 44 12.17 4.93 2.66
N ASP A 45 11.56 6.06 2.97
CA ASP A 45 10.90 6.30 4.26
C ASP A 45 9.42 5.86 4.29
N LEU A 46 8.89 5.28 3.21
CA LEU A 46 7.50 4.86 3.11
C LEU A 46 7.15 3.82 4.19
N ALA A 47 6.26 4.19 5.11
CA ALA A 47 5.85 3.33 6.21
C ALA A 47 4.62 2.47 5.86
N PHE A 48 4.76 1.15 5.92
CA PHE A 48 3.66 0.19 5.81
C PHE A 48 3.95 -1.08 6.60
N ARG A 49 2.91 -1.84 6.98
CA ARG A 49 3.05 -3.10 7.72
C ARG A 49 2.83 -4.29 6.80
N TYR A 50 3.72 -5.29 6.86
CA TYR A 50 3.54 -6.59 6.25
C TYR A 50 4.22 -7.69 7.08
N GLY A 51 3.90 -8.96 6.80
CA GLY A 51 4.41 -10.09 7.58
C GLY A 51 4.28 -11.41 6.83
N CYS A 52 3.20 -12.15 7.09
CA CYS A 52 3.09 -13.56 6.65
C CYS A 52 3.13 -13.80 5.12
N ARG A 53 2.81 -12.79 4.30
CA ARG A 53 2.66 -12.89 2.82
C ARG A 53 1.79 -14.05 2.32
N ALA A 54 0.98 -14.65 3.19
CA ALA A 54 0.19 -15.86 2.94
C ALA A 54 -1.31 -15.67 3.22
N ARG A 55 -1.79 -14.42 3.30
CA ARG A 55 -3.19 -14.06 3.61
C ARG A 55 -3.69 -14.50 4.99
N ASN A 56 -2.80 -14.84 5.92
CA ASN A 56 -3.18 -15.34 7.24
C ASN A 56 -3.32 -14.21 8.27
N CYS A 57 -2.30 -13.35 8.41
CA CYS A 57 -2.25 -12.38 9.52
C CYS A 57 -3.05 -11.08 9.32
N GLY A 58 -3.43 -10.73 8.08
CA GLY A 58 -4.15 -9.47 7.80
C GLY A 58 -3.41 -8.16 8.14
N VAL A 59 -2.13 -8.19 8.53
CA VAL A 59 -1.40 -6.97 8.95
C VAL A 59 -1.13 -5.99 7.81
N CYS A 60 -1.15 -6.46 6.56
CA CYS A 60 -0.92 -5.68 5.36
C CYS A 60 -2.22 -5.18 4.69
N THR A 61 -3.29 -5.02 5.45
CA THR A 61 -4.53 -4.44 4.92
C THR A 61 -4.33 -2.95 4.66
N VAL A 62 -4.67 -2.53 3.45
CA VAL A 62 -4.71 -1.15 2.96
C VAL A 62 -5.99 -0.94 2.16
N ASP A 63 -6.37 0.30 1.90
CA ASP A 63 -7.52 0.61 1.04
C ASP A 63 -7.07 0.80 -0.40
N ILE A 64 -7.75 0.13 -1.33
CA ILE A 64 -7.63 0.36 -2.77
C ILE A 64 -8.91 1.00 -3.28
N ASN A 65 -8.82 2.19 -3.87
CA ASN A 65 -9.97 2.98 -4.31
C ASN A 65 -11.07 3.06 -3.21
N GLY A 66 -10.66 3.28 -1.96
CA GLY A 66 -11.54 3.38 -0.79
C GLY A 66 -12.09 2.05 -0.26
N ARG A 67 -11.59 0.89 -0.71
CA ARG A 67 -12.04 -0.44 -0.26
C ARG A 67 -10.91 -1.24 0.39
N PRO A 68 -11.11 -1.82 1.58
CA PRO A 68 -10.06 -2.57 2.26
C PRO A 68 -9.70 -3.85 1.53
N ARG A 69 -8.40 -4.06 1.33
CA ARG A 69 -7.80 -5.23 0.68
C ARG A 69 -6.51 -5.64 1.35
N ILE A 70 -6.21 -6.93 1.33
CA ILE A 70 -4.94 -7.49 1.86
C ILE A 70 -3.86 -7.29 0.79
N ALA A 71 -2.88 -6.43 1.06
CA ALA A 71 -1.89 -6.02 0.06
C ALA A 71 -1.07 -7.19 -0.50
N CYS A 72 -0.78 -8.21 0.31
CA CYS A 72 0.00 -9.37 -0.14
C CYS A 72 -0.76 -10.33 -1.08
N ARG A 73 -2.03 -10.07 -1.40
CA ARG A 73 -2.86 -10.96 -2.23
C ARG A 73 -3.74 -10.26 -3.23
N ALA A 74 -4.08 -9.00 -2.97
CA ALA A 74 -4.84 -8.19 -3.90
C ALA A 74 -3.93 -7.72 -5.04
N ARG A 75 -4.38 -7.95 -6.27
CA ARG A 75 -3.75 -7.41 -7.47
C ARG A 75 -4.03 -5.92 -7.56
N ILE A 76 -3.10 -5.22 -8.17
CA ILE A 76 -3.23 -3.80 -8.47
C ILE A 76 -3.21 -3.58 -9.98
N LYS A 77 -3.94 -2.57 -10.43
CA LYS A 77 -4.02 -2.13 -11.81
C LYS A 77 -3.48 -0.72 -11.95
N GLU A 78 -3.19 -0.36 -13.19
CA GLU A 78 -2.84 1.02 -13.54
C GLU A 78 -3.98 1.98 -13.18
N GLY A 79 -3.63 3.11 -12.56
CA GLY A 79 -4.59 4.10 -12.05
C GLY A 79 -5.27 3.74 -10.74
N ASP A 80 -4.96 2.61 -10.11
CA ASP A 80 -5.46 2.32 -8.77
C ASP A 80 -4.78 3.22 -7.72
N ARG A 81 -5.57 3.61 -6.71
CA ARG A 81 -5.14 4.43 -5.59
C ARG A 81 -5.02 3.60 -4.32
N ILE A 82 -3.80 3.50 -3.79
CA ILE A 82 -3.47 2.84 -2.52
C ILE A 82 -3.53 3.89 -1.41
N SER A 83 -4.22 3.60 -0.32
CA SER A 83 -4.37 4.52 0.82
C SER A 83 -4.36 3.77 2.15
N PRO A 84 -4.02 4.46 3.27
CA PRO A 84 -4.20 3.86 4.60
C PRO A 84 -5.68 3.53 4.80
N MET A 85 -5.96 2.53 5.64
CA MET A 85 -7.34 2.16 5.95
C MET A 85 -8.10 3.36 6.52
N ALA A 86 -9.16 3.80 5.84
CA ALA A 86 -9.93 4.98 6.24
C ALA A 86 -10.69 4.78 7.57
N THR A 87 -10.96 3.52 7.92
CA THR A 87 -11.68 3.14 9.14
C THR A 87 -10.85 3.17 10.41
N LEU A 88 -9.51 3.29 10.29
CA LEU A 88 -8.60 3.27 11.42
C LEU A 88 -7.72 4.53 11.43
N PRO A 89 -7.33 5.03 12.63
CA PRO A 89 -6.40 6.16 12.72
C PRO A 89 -5.07 5.82 12.06
N ALA A 90 -4.68 6.62 11.06
CA ALA A 90 -3.35 6.54 10.46
C ALA A 90 -2.30 7.04 11.46
N LEU A 91 -1.23 6.28 11.62
CA LEU A 91 -0.08 6.59 12.48
C LEU A 91 1.07 7.18 11.65
N SER A 92 1.39 6.55 10.52
CA SER A 92 2.45 6.98 9.60
C SER A 92 2.22 6.33 8.24
N ASP A 93 2.09 7.13 7.19
CA ASP A 93 1.79 6.72 5.82
C ASP A 93 0.63 5.74 5.71
N LEU A 94 0.92 4.46 5.49
CA LEU A 94 -0.04 3.36 5.35
C LEU A 94 -0.22 2.57 6.65
N VAL A 95 0.54 2.90 7.70
CA VAL A 95 0.44 2.28 9.02
C VAL A 95 -0.75 2.85 9.77
N VAL A 96 -1.63 1.97 10.22
CA VAL A 96 -2.80 2.31 11.03
C VAL A 96 -2.73 1.69 12.42
N ARG A 97 -3.35 2.36 13.40
CA ARG A 97 -3.48 1.86 14.77
C ARG A 97 -4.49 0.72 14.83
N ARG A 98 -4.09 -0.40 15.45
CA ARG A 98 -4.92 -1.64 15.54
C ARG A 98 -5.20 -2.09 16.97
N ASP A 99 -4.71 -1.35 17.96
CA ASP A 99 -4.65 -1.76 19.38
C ASP A 99 -6.00 -1.66 20.11
N GLY A 100 -7.09 -1.43 19.39
CA GLY A 100 -8.44 -1.23 19.92
C GLY A 100 -9.50 -2.16 19.32
N VAL A 101 -9.07 -3.29 18.74
CA VAL A 101 -9.93 -4.40 18.30
C VAL A 101 -9.72 -5.59 19.21
#